data_AF-A0A7X2ZBB3-F1
#
_entry.id   AF-A0A7X2ZBB3-F1
#
_cell.length_a   1.000
_cell.length_b   1.000
_cell.length_c   1.000
_cell.angle_alpha   90.00
_cell.angle_beta   90.00
_cell.angle_gamma   90.00
#
_symmetry.space_group_name_H-M   'P 1'
#
loop_
_entity.id
_entity.type
_entity.pdbx_description
1 polymer ?
#
loop_
_entity_poly.entity_id
_entity_poly.type
_entity_poly.pdbx_seq_one_letter_code
_entity_poly.pdbx_strand_id
1 'polypeptide(L)'
;MMDRPTIGITMGDAAGVGPEIIMKALQDPHIHEQCRPIVIGDAKFLTRAERFLQTGLRVRSISSVEEASGEAGVVYCLDMDLLPGDLPYGQVSPLAGDAAFRFLEKSIELARLGLIDAICTAPLNKEALHKGGHRYPGHTEILADLTGTQDYAMMLSSPKLKVIHVTTHIGIIDAVKSITPERVYSVIRMAADTLRKAGYSDPRICVCGINPHAGENGLFGYGEEEEKIVPAVERAKAENINVQGPLPADTLFFRAVRGDFDIVVAMYHDQGHGPIKVLGLEAGVNITVGLPIIRTSVDHGTAFDIAGKGIADELSLKEAVRQAVELAPKR
;
A
#
# COMPACT_ATOMS: atom_id res chain seq x y z
N MET A 1 3.52 -21.39 -17.38
CA MET A 1 4.14 -20.43 -16.45
C MET A 1 3.03 -19.60 -15.88
N MET A 2 2.87 -19.51 -14.56
CA MET A 2 1.94 -18.53 -13.99
C MET A 2 2.36 -17.15 -14.48
N ASP A 3 1.42 -16.35 -14.98
CA ASP A 3 1.71 -15.02 -15.46
C ASP A 3 2.13 -14.17 -14.24
N ARG A 4 3.39 -13.70 -14.26
CA ARG A 4 3.93 -12.87 -13.17
C ARG A 4 3.26 -11.50 -13.26
N PRO A 5 2.67 -10.97 -12.16
CA PRO A 5 2.02 -9.68 -12.21
C PRO A 5 3.03 -8.58 -12.57
N THR A 6 2.59 -7.58 -13.31
CA THR A 6 3.37 -6.40 -13.64
C THR A 6 3.14 -5.34 -12.56
N ILE A 7 4.22 -4.92 -11.88
CA ILE A 7 4.15 -3.99 -10.75
C ILE A 7 4.73 -2.65 -11.20
N GLY A 8 3.90 -1.62 -11.24
CA GLY A 8 4.33 -0.25 -11.52
C GLY A 8 4.91 0.40 -10.26
N ILE A 9 6.21 0.65 -10.25
CA ILE A 9 6.92 1.30 -9.15
C ILE A 9 7.07 2.79 -9.45
N THR A 10 6.34 3.66 -8.77
CA THR A 10 6.52 5.11 -8.98
C THR A 10 7.80 5.58 -8.29
N MET A 11 8.60 6.39 -8.99
CA MET A 11 9.90 6.85 -8.49
C MET A 11 9.80 7.80 -7.29
N GLY A 12 8.63 8.42 -7.10
CA GLY A 12 8.40 9.40 -6.03
C GLY A 12 9.13 10.72 -6.29
N ASP A 13 9.54 11.40 -5.23
CA ASP A 13 10.31 12.64 -5.31
C ASP A 13 11.77 12.34 -5.67
N ALA A 14 12.21 12.80 -6.83
CA ALA A 14 13.55 12.56 -7.37
C ALA A 14 14.69 13.22 -6.56
N ALA A 15 14.39 14.21 -5.72
CA ALA A 15 15.36 14.78 -4.80
C ALA A 15 15.52 13.94 -3.52
N GLY A 16 14.61 12.98 -3.27
CA GLY A 16 14.66 12.06 -2.14
C GLY A 16 15.38 10.76 -2.43
N VAL A 17 15.22 9.80 -1.51
CA VAL A 17 15.84 8.46 -1.58
C VAL A 17 15.14 7.50 -2.54
N GLY A 18 14.02 7.88 -3.15
CA GLY A 18 13.21 7.03 -4.03
C GLY A 18 14.02 6.31 -5.12
N PRO A 19 14.80 7.04 -5.95
CA PRO A 19 15.68 6.41 -6.94
C PRO A 19 16.69 5.42 -6.33
N GLU A 20 17.21 5.71 -5.13
CA GLU A 20 18.23 4.87 -4.47
C GLU A 20 17.65 3.53 -4.03
N ILE A 21 16.54 3.56 -3.29
CA ILE A 21 15.90 2.35 -2.77
C ILE A 21 15.34 1.48 -3.89
N ILE A 22 14.92 2.07 -5.01
CA ILE A 22 14.47 1.32 -6.20
C ILE A 22 15.63 0.55 -6.80
N MET A 23 16.78 1.20 -7.03
CA MET A 23 17.96 0.53 -7.59
C MET A 23 18.46 -0.59 -6.68
N LYS A 24 18.50 -0.36 -5.36
CA LYS A 24 18.87 -1.40 -4.39
C LYS A 24 17.88 -2.56 -4.36
N ALA A 25 16.58 -2.27 -4.30
CA ALA A 25 15.55 -3.32 -4.25
C ALA A 25 15.59 -4.21 -5.50
N LEU A 26 15.69 -3.60 -6.69
CA LEU A 26 15.69 -4.32 -7.96
C LEU A 26 16.99 -5.07 -8.26
N GLN A 27 18.01 -4.95 -7.40
CA GLN A 27 19.19 -5.82 -7.44
C GLN A 27 18.86 -7.24 -6.99
N ASP A 28 17.83 -7.42 -6.16
CA ASP A 28 17.39 -8.74 -5.68
C ASP A 28 16.70 -9.53 -6.81
N PRO A 29 17.29 -10.66 -7.26
CA PRO A 29 16.69 -11.51 -8.29
C PRO A 29 15.30 -12.03 -7.91
N HIS A 30 15.01 -12.17 -6.62
CA HIS A 30 13.74 -12.71 -6.14
C HIS A 30 12.54 -11.82 -6.51
N ILE A 31 12.74 -10.50 -6.60
CA ILE A 31 11.67 -9.59 -7.06
C ILE A 31 11.29 -9.92 -8.51
N HIS A 32 12.29 -10.16 -9.36
CA HIS A 32 12.07 -10.50 -10.77
C HIS A 32 11.48 -11.90 -10.95
N GLU A 33 11.74 -12.83 -10.04
CA GLU A 33 11.08 -14.14 -10.01
C GLU A 33 9.59 -14.03 -9.70
N GLN A 34 9.22 -13.08 -8.83
CA GLN A 34 7.85 -12.89 -8.37
C GLN A 34 7.00 -11.99 -9.27
N CYS A 35 7.61 -11.02 -9.95
CA CYS A 35 6.88 -10.02 -10.73
C CYS A 35 7.67 -9.48 -11.94
N ARG A 36 7.01 -8.66 -12.76
CA ARG A 36 7.64 -7.80 -13.75
C ARG A 36 7.65 -6.35 -13.20
N PRO A 37 8.73 -5.91 -12.53
CA PRO A 37 8.81 -4.55 -12.01
C PRO A 37 9.06 -3.56 -13.15
N ILE A 38 8.29 -2.48 -13.18
CA ILE A 38 8.48 -1.37 -14.13
C ILE A 38 8.50 -0.07 -13.35
N VAL A 39 9.59 0.68 -13.46
CA VAL A 39 9.70 1.98 -12.80
C VAL A 39 8.97 3.03 -13.64
N ILE A 40 8.18 3.89 -13.00
CA ILE A 40 7.50 5.03 -13.64
C ILE A 40 8.13 6.28 -13.04
N GLY A 41 8.91 7.00 -13.85
CA GLY A 41 9.79 8.05 -13.35
C GLY A 41 10.65 8.67 -14.45
N ASP A 42 11.83 9.12 -14.06
CA ASP A 42 12.84 9.67 -14.97
C ASP A 42 14.11 8.82 -14.91
N ALA A 43 14.47 8.18 -16.04
CA ALA A 43 15.57 7.22 -16.12
C ALA A 43 16.92 7.83 -15.72
N LYS A 44 17.08 9.15 -15.93
CA LYS A 44 18.30 9.89 -15.56
C LYS A 44 18.58 9.87 -14.06
N PHE A 45 17.56 9.81 -13.20
CA PHE A 45 17.73 9.79 -11.74
C PHE A 45 18.07 8.39 -11.22
N LEU A 46 17.51 7.35 -11.83
CA LEU A 46 17.95 5.97 -11.57
C LEU A 46 19.39 5.75 -12.01
N THR A 47 19.77 6.26 -13.18
CA THR A 47 21.15 6.20 -13.69
C THR A 47 22.10 6.98 -12.78
N ARG A 48 21.66 8.14 -12.26
CA ARG A 48 22.42 8.94 -11.29
C ARG A 48 22.60 8.20 -9.96
N ALA A 49 21.58 7.49 -9.47
CA ALA A 49 21.67 6.63 -8.30
C ALA A 49 22.71 5.50 -8.51
N GLU A 50 22.67 4.85 -9.66
CA GLU A 50 23.59 3.76 -10.00
C GLU A 50 25.08 4.16 -9.94
N ARG A 51 25.41 5.43 -10.27
CA ARG A 51 26.81 5.90 -10.28
C ARG A 51 27.53 5.76 -8.94
N PHE A 52 26.82 5.90 -7.82
CA PHE A 52 27.40 5.79 -6.48
C PHE A 52 26.97 4.53 -5.75
N LEU A 53 25.85 3.90 -6.13
CA LEU A 53 25.43 2.62 -5.56
C LEU A 53 26.19 1.44 -6.16
N GLN A 54 26.59 1.51 -7.43
CA GLN A 54 27.34 0.48 -8.14
C GLN A 54 26.70 -0.91 -8.02
N THR A 55 25.38 -0.99 -8.18
CA THR A 55 24.62 -2.25 -8.07
C THR A 55 24.93 -3.22 -9.21
N GLY A 56 25.46 -2.70 -10.33
CA GLY A 56 25.70 -3.45 -11.57
C GLY A 56 24.49 -3.50 -12.51
N LEU A 57 23.39 -2.85 -12.13
CA LEU A 57 22.17 -2.78 -12.93
C LEU A 57 22.30 -1.75 -14.06
N ARG A 58 21.72 -2.07 -15.22
CA ARG A 58 21.58 -1.14 -16.34
C ARG A 58 20.18 -0.56 -16.33
N VAL A 59 20.07 0.77 -16.39
CA VAL A 59 18.78 1.45 -16.56
C VAL A 59 18.45 1.51 -18.05
N ARG A 60 17.26 1.04 -18.43
CA ARG A 60 16.73 1.13 -19.78
C ARG A 60 15.48 2.00 -19.79
N SER A 61 15.57 3.13 -20.49
CA SER A 61 14.43 3.99 -20.81
C SER A 61 13.54 3.26 -21.83
N ILE A 62 12.23 3.23 -21.57
CA ILE A 62 11.18 2.66 -22.42
C ILE A 62 10.03 3.65 -22.55
N SER A 63 9.29 3.57 -23.67
CA SER A 63 8.13 4.44 -23.94
C SER A 63 6.78 3.77 -23.65
N SER A 64 6.79 2.45 -23.48
CA SER A 64 5.61 1.62 -23.22
C SER A 64 5.95 0.42 -22.35
N VAL A 65 4.98 -0.07 -21.57
CA VAL A 65 5.16 -1.19 -20.62
C VAL A 65 5.56 -2.48 -21.33
N GLU A 66 5.11 -2.65 -22.57
CA GLU A 66 5.32 -3.81 -23.43
C GLU A 66 6.78 -3.97 -23.87
N GLU A 67 7.56 -2.87 -23.89
CA GLU A 67 9.00 -2.91 -24.21
C GLU A 67 9.84 -3.57 -23.11
N ALA A 68 9.28 -3.78 -21.91
CA ALA A 68 9.96 -4.41 -20.80
C ALA A 68 10.12 -5.92 -21.03
N SER A 69 11.23 -6.31 -21.65
CA SER A 69 11.55 -7.71 -21.98
C SER A 69 11.91 -8.59 -20.78
N GLY A 70 12.07 -8.01 -19.58
CA GLY A 70 12.39 -8.75 -18.35
C GLY A 70 13.80 -9.32 -18.33
N GLU A 71 14.75 -8.66 -19.03
CA GLU A 71 16.16 -9.06 -19.03
C GLU A 71 16.77 -8.91 -17.63
N ALA A 72 17.51 -9.93 -17.19
CA ALA A 72 18.20 -9.89 -15.90
C ALA A 72 19.22 -8.73 -15.86
N GLY A 73 19.32 -8.07 -14.71
CA GLY A 73 20.23 -6.94 -14.54
C GLY A 73 19.80 -5.66 -15.25
N VAL A 74 18.56 -5.58 -15.75
CA VAL A 74 18.00 -4.38 -16.38
C VAL A 74 16.83 -3.83 -15.55
N VAL A 75 16.90 -2.55 -15.23
CA VAL A 75 15.80 -1.78 -14.65
C VAL A 75 15.10 -1.03 -15.78
N TYR A 76 13.87 -1.44 -16.11
CA TYR A 76 13.05 -0.76 -17.09
C TYR A 76 12.35 0.43 -16.46
N CYS A 77 12.56 1.61 -17.04
CA CYS A 77 11.92 2.85 -16.62
C CYS A 77 11.04 3.38 -17.75
N LEU A 78 9.73 3.43 -17.52
CA LEU A 78 8.84 4.26 -18.31
C LEU A 78 9.22 5.72 -18.05
N ASP A 79 10.01 6.25 -18.98
CA ASP A 79 10.76 7.49 -18.81
C ASP A 79 9.91 8.67 -19.26
N MET A 80 9.47 9.49 -18.30
CA MET A 80 8.63 10.65 -18.56
C MET A 80 9.45 11.92 -18.82
N ASP A 81 10.76 11.89 -18.54
CA ASP A 81 11.73 12.95 -18.81
C ASP A 81 11.31 14.35 -18.31
N LEU A 82 10.67 14.42 -17.12
CA LEU A 82 10.06 15.65 -16.61
C LEU A 82 11.02 16.61 -15.89
N LEU A 83 12.17 16.11 -15.43
CA LEU A 83 13.04 16.82 -14.49
C LEU A 83 14.39 17.20 -15.09
N PRO A 84 15.00 18.33 -14.68
CA PRO A 84 16.38 18.65 -15.06
C PRO A 84 17.35 17.68 -14.35
N GLY A 85 18.35 17.17 -15.06
CA GLY A 85 19.24 16.13 -14.54
C GLY A 85 20.15 16.56 -13.37
N ASP A 86 20.30 17.86 -13.16
CA ASP A 86 21.11 18.49 -12.11
C ASP A 86 20.32 18.86 -10.84
N LEU A 87 19.06 18.43 -10.73
CA LEU A 87 18.22 18.65 -9.54
C LEU A 87 18.97 18.26 -8.24
N PRO A 88 19.13 19.15 -7.25
CA PRO A 88 19.86 18.83 -6.03
C PRO A 88 19.21 17.72 -5.21
N TYR A 89 20.02 16.89 -4.54
CA TYR A 89 19.51 15.96 -3.52
C TYR A 89 19.03 16.72 -2.28
N GLY A 90 18.03 16.17 -1.61
CA GLY A 90 17.60 16.61 -0.29
C GLY A 90 16.98 18.00 -0.22
N GLN A 91 16.65 18.60 -1.37
CA GLN A 91 16.09 19.94 -1.44
C GLN A 91 14.66 19.89 -1.98
N VAL A 92 13.76 20.59 -1.28
CA VAL A 92 12.37 20.77 -1.73
C VAL A 92 12.38 21.48 -3.08
N SER A 93 11.80 20.85 -4.10
CA SER A 93 11.70 21.40 -5.46
C SER A 93 10.26 21.34 -5.97
N PRO A 94 9.69 22.46 -6.47
CA PRO A 94 8.40 22.46 -7.13
C PRO A 94 8.32 21.49 -8.31
N LEU A 95 9.41 21.39 -9.10
CA LEU A 95 9.50 20.50 -10.26
C LEU A 95 9.45 19.04 -9.81
N ALA A 96 10.18 18.69 -8.75
CA ALA A 96 10.17 17.33 -8.20
C ALA A 96 8.79 16.95 -7.64
N GLY A 97 8.10 17.89 -7.02
CA GLY A 97 6.74 17.72 -6.55
C GLY A 97 5.72 17.47 -7.67
N ASP A 98 5.78 18.26 -8.75
CA ASP A 98 4.93 18.04 -9.93
C ASP A 98 5.26 16.70 -10.60
N ALA A 99 6.54 16.39 -10.83
CA ALA A 99 6.94 15.13 -11.44
C ALA A 99 6.48 13.92 -10.63
N ALA A 100 6.62 13.93 -9.29
CA ALA A 100 6.14 12.87 -8.42
C ALA A 100 4.62 12.64 -8.56
N PHE A 101 3.84 13.72 -8.67
CA PHE A 101 2.41 13.63 -8.97
C PHE A 101 2.15 13.01 -10.34
N ARG A 102 2.87 13.45 -11.38
CA ARG A 102 2.72 12.93 -12.76
C ARG A 102 3.09 11.46 -12.87
N PHE A 103 4.11 10.99 -12.15
CA PHE A 103 4.46 9.56 -12.09
C PHE A 103 3.31 8.74 -11.49
N LEU A 104 2.68 9.26 -10.43
CA LEU A 104 1.53 8.63 -9.81
C LEU A 104 0.31 8.65 -10.73
N GLU A 105 -0.01 9.79 -11.33
CA GLU A 105 -1.08 9.94 -12.34
C GLU A 105 -0.91 8.93 -13.47
N LYS A 106 0.30 8.80 -14.03
CA LYS A 106 0.60 7.82 -15.08
C LYS A 106 0.43 6.39 -14.60
N SER A 107 0.87 6.06 -13.39
CA SER A 107 0.68 4.71 -12.82
C SER A 107 -0.80 4.34 -12.67
N ILE A 108 -1.65 5.30 -12.28
CA ILE A 108 -3.09 5.11 -12.16
C ILE A 108 -3.73 4.88 -13.54
N GLU A 109 -3.32 5.65 -14.54
CA GLU A 109 -3.74 5.47 -15.93
C GLU A 109 -3.40 4.05 -16.42
N LEU A 110 -2.15 3.61 -16.26
CA LEU A 110 -1.70 2.28 -16.68
C LEU A 110 -2.45 1.15 -15.96
N ALA A 111 -2.70 1.31 -14.66
CA ALA A 111 -3.43 0.32 -13.86
C ALA A 111 -4.90 0.23 -14.30
N ARG A 112 -5.54 1.37 -14.61
CA ARG A 112 -6.90 1.40 -15.17
C ARG A 112 -7.01 0.76 -16.54
N LEU A 113 -5.97 0.89 -17.36
CA LEU A 113 -5.87 0.24 -18.67
C LEU A 113 -5.52 -1.26 -18.57
N GLY A 114 -5.23 -1.77 -17.36
CA GLY A 114 -4.80 -3.16 -17.16
C GLY A 114 -3.40 -3.45 -17.71
N LEU A 115 -2.56 -2.43 -17.88
CA LEU A 115 -1.16 -2.57 -18.32
C LEU A 115 -0.23 -2.89 -17.14
N ILE A 116 -0.62 -2.52 -15.94
CA ILE A 116 0.00 -2.97 -14.68
C ILE A 116 -1.06 -3.55 -13.75
N ASP A 117 -0.68 -4.50 -12.91
CA ASP A 117 -1.59 -5.23 -12.02
C ASP A 117 -1.66 -4.63 -10.61
N ALA A 118 -0.60 -3.93 -10.19
CA ALA A 118 -0.56 -3.18 -8.95
C ALA A 118 0.45 -2.02 -9.02
N ILE A 119 0.28 -1.05 -8.12
CA ILE A 119 1.17 0.10 -7.96
C ILE A 119 1.94 -0.05 -6.64
N CYS A 120 3.26 0.17 -6.68
CA CYS A 120 4.08 0.31 -5.48
C CYS A 120 4.71 1.70 -5.50
N THR A 121 4.45 2.52 -4.49
CA THR A 121 4.93 3.92 -4.52
C THR A 121 6.16 4.11 -3.64
N ALA A 122 7.21 4.70 -4.22
CA ALA A 122 8.30 5.29 -3.43
C ALA A 122 7.84 6.62 -2.78
N PRO A 123 8.59 7.17 -1.81
CA PRO A 123 8.18 8.37 -1.08
C PRO A 123 8.09 9.63 -1.95
N LEU A 124 7.14 10.51 -1.62
CA LEU A 124 7.08 11.89 -2.11
C LEU A 124 7.08 12.89 -0.95
N ASN A 125 7.46 14.13 -1.22
CA ASN A 125 7.44 15.19 -0.23
C ASN A 125 6.19 16.08 -0.39
N LYS A 126 5.40 16.23 0.69
CA LYS A 126 4.16 17.01 0.69
C LYS A 126 4.39 18.50 0.38
N GLU A 127 5.46 19.08 0.90
CA GLU A 127 5.79 20.49 0.64
C GLU A 127 6.17 20.70 -0.83
N ALA A 128 7.00 19.81 -1.39
CA ALA A 128 7.34 19.82 -2.81
C ALA A 128 6.10 19.69 -3.69
N LEU A 129 5.23 18.71 -3.37
CA LEU A 129 3.96 18.47 -4.05
C LEU A 129 3.08 19.72 -4.11
N HIS A 130 2.91 20.41 -2.97
CA HIS A 130 2.13 21.65 -2.90
C HIS A 130 2.75 22.78 -3.71
N LYS A 131 4.08 22.94 -3.65
CA LYS A 131 4.80 23.93 -4.47
C LYS A 131 4.72 23.62 -5.96
N GLY A 132 4.61 22.34 -6.33
CA GLY A 132 4.38 21.87 -7.71
C GLY A 132 2.95 22.09 -8.21
N GLY A 133 2.05 22.67 -7.40
CA GLY A 133 0.67 22.98 -7.78
C GLY A 133 -0.37 21.97 -7.32
N HIS A 134 0.03 20.92 -6.60
CA HIS A 134 -0.85 19.79 -6.24
C HIS A 134 -1.19 19.83 -4.75
N ARG A 135 -2.38 20.32 -4.40
CA ARG A 135 -2.80 20.52 -2.99
C ARG A 135 -3.46 19.26 -2.40
N TYR A 136 -2.70 18.18 -2.27
CA TYR A 136 -3.16 16.94 -1.64
C TYR A 136 -2.51 16.68 -0.28
N PRO A 137 -3.19 15.98 0.65
CA PRO A 137 -2.57 15.52 1.89
C PRO A 137 -1.45 14.50 1.66
N GLY A 138 -1.60 13.61 0.70
CA GLY A 138 -0.60 12.61 0.30
C GLY A 138 -1.07 11.71 -0.84
N HIS A 139 -0.38 10.57 -1.01
CA HIS A 139 -0.65 9.60 -2.08
C HIS A 139 -2.08 9.06 -2.08
N THR A 140 -2.61 8.73 -0.88
CA THR A 140 -3.91 8.07 -0.74
C THR A 140 -5.03 8.94 -1.29
N GLU A 141 -5.00 10.24 -1.01
CA GLU A 141 -6.01 11.18 -1.48
C GLU A 141 -5.89 11.46 -2.98
N ILE A 142 -4.66 11.51 -3.53
CA ILE A 142 -4.47 11.61 -4.98
C ILE A 142 -5.08 10.40 -5.69
N LEU A 143 -4.78 9.19 -5.18
CA LEU A 143 -5.31 7.95 -5.73
C LEU A 143 -6.84 7.92 -5.68
N ALA A 144 -7.42 8.30 -4.53
CA ALA A 144 -8.86 8.36 -4.36
C ALA A 144 -9.51 9.33 -5.36
N ASP A 145 -8.99 10.55 -5.47
CA ASP A 145 -9.53 11.58 -6.38
C ASP A 145 -9.44 11.15 -7.85
N LEU A 146 -8.24 10.76 -8.31
CA LEU A 146 -8.02 10.37 -9.71
C LEU A 146 -8.77 9.08 -10.10
N THR A 147 -9.08 8.22 -9.13
CA THR A 147 -9.90 7.02 -9.36
C THR A 147 -11.41 7.26 -9.19
N GLY A 148 -11.82 8.42 -8.69
CA GLY A 148 -13.21 8.71 -8.33
C GLY A 148 -13.72 7.89 -7.14
N THR A 149 -12.81 7.42 -6.28
CA THR A 149 -13.12 6.56 -5.14
C THR A 149 -13.42 7.40 -3.90
N GLN A 150 -14.62 7.28 -3.35
CA GLN A 150 -15.03 7.98 -2.14
C GLN A 150 -14.86 7.14 -0.87
N ASP A 151 -14.96 5.82 -0.99
CA ASP A 151 -14.89 4.89 0.14
C ASP A 151 -13.67 3.97 -0.01
N TYR A 152 -12.71 4.13 0.90
CA TYR A 152 -11.49 3.34 0.97
C TYR A 152 -11.10 3.07 2.42
N ALA A 153 -10.22 2.10 2.62
CA ALA A 153 -9.72 1.71 3.94
C ALA A 153 -8.21 1.44 3.90
N MET A 154 -7.58 1.66 5.04
CA MET A 154 -6.18 1.30 5.24
C MET A 154 -6.10 -0.17 5.67
N MET A 155 -5.29 -0.92 4.96
CA MET A 155 -4.87 -2.25 5.35
C MET A 155 -3.37 -2.26 5.60
N LEU A 156 -2.97 -2.94 6.67
CA LEU A 156 -1.60 -3.36 6.90
C LEU A 156 -1.51 -4.85 6.64
N SER A 157 -0.41 -5.29 6.06
CA SER A 157 -0.14 -6.70 5.84
C SER A 157 1.26 -7.04 6.28
N SER A 158 1.42 -8.27 6.75
CA SER A 158 2.67 -8.93 7.09
C SER A 158 2.54 -10.39 6.65
N PRO A 159 3.63 -11.18 6.61
CA PRO A 159 3.56 -12.57 6.16
C PRO A 159 2.53 -13.44 6.89
N LYS A 160 2.19 -13.14 8.15
CA LYS A 160 1.26 -13.94 8.97
C LYS A 160 -0.07 -13.25 9.27
N LEU A 161 -0.20 -11.95 9.02
CA LEU A 161 -1.32 -11.18 9.52
C LEU A 161 -1.65 -10.03 8.56
N LYS A 162 -2.92 -9.96 8.15
CA LYS A 162 -3.51 -8.84 7.41
C LYS A 162 -4.55 -8.18 8.29
N VAL A 163 -4.53 -6.86 8.39
CA VAL A 163 -5.46 -6.08 9.21
C VAL A 163 -5.96 -4.87 8.44
N ILE A 164 -7.26 -4.80 8.19
CA ILE A 164 -7.94 -3.64 7.62
C ILE A 164 -8.62 -2.84 8.73
N HIS A 165 -8.65 -1.53 8.61
CA HIS A 165 -9.11 -0.64 9.67
C HIS A 165 -10.42 0.06 9.29
N VAL A 166 -11.39 0.02 10.21
CA VAL A 166 -12.64 0.80 10.11
C VAL A 166 -12.34 2.29 10.22
N THR A 167 -11.50 2.65 11.21
CA THR A 167 -11.02 4.02 11.46
C THR A 167 -9.49 4.05 11.62
N THR A 168 -8.86 5.17 11.26
CA THR A 168 -7.40 5.34 11.31
C THR A 168 -6.98 6.57 12.12
N HIS A 169 -6.52 7.64 11.46
CA HIS A 169 -5.88 8.80 12.11
C HIS A 169 -6.90 9.78 12.72
N ILE A 170 -7.61 9.34 13.76
CA ILE A 170 -8.55 10.14 14.56
C ILE A 170 -8.42 9.81 16.05
N GLY A 171 -8.81 10.73 16.93
CA GLY A 171 -8.77 10.50 18.38
C GLY A 171 -9.69 9.35 18.79
N ILE A 172 -9.28 8.52 19.76
CA ILE A 172 -10.00 7.27 20.10
C ILE A 172 -11.47 7.47 20.47
N ILE A 173 -11.81 8.56 21.17
CA ILE A 173 -13.22 8.88 21.49
C ILE A 173 -14.01 9.15 20.21
N ASP A 174 -13.45 9.90 19.29
CA ASP A 174 -14.09 10.22 18.01
C ASP A 174 -14.13 9.01 17.08
N ALA A 175 -13.13 8.11 17.17
CA ALA A 175 -13.13 6.83 16.48
C ALA A 175 -14.36 6.00 16.86
N VAL A 176 -14.56 5.74 18.15
CA VAL A 176 -15.71 4.98 18.65
C VAL A 176 -17.04 5.62 18.23
N LYS A 177 -17.13 6.96 18.29
CA LYS A 177 -18.33 7.69 17.84
C LYS A 177 -18.58 7.59 16.34
N SER A 178 -17.53 7.61 15.52
CA SER A 178 -17.63 7.63 14.06
C SER A 178 -17.94 6.27 13.44
N ILE A 179 -17.78 5.17 14.19
CA ILE A 179 -18.09 3.84 13.69
C ILE A 179 -19.61 3.72 13.53
N THR A 180 -20.03 3.32 12.32
CA THR A 180 -21.42 3.02 11.97
C THR A 180 -21.50 1.64 11.31
N PRO A 181 -22.68 0.99 11.32
CA PRO A 181 -22.89 -0.27 10.61
C PRO A 181 -22.51 -0.22 9.13
N GLU A 182 -22.81 0.89 8.46
CA GLU A 182 -22.52 1.08 7.03
C GLU A 182 -21.02 1.06 6.78
N ARG A 183 -20.24 1.74 7.62
CA ARG A 183 -18.78 1.79 7.49
C ARG A 183 -18.13 0.45 7.83
N VAL A 184 -18.60 -0.23 8.88
CA VAL A 184 -18.10 -1.59 9.21
C VAL A 184 -18.39 -2.55 8.06
N TYR A 185 -19.61 -2.53 7.52
CA TYR A 185 -20.00 -3.38 6.41
C TYR A 185 -19.17 -3.06 5.15
N SER A 186 -18.97 -1.78 4.82
CA SER A 186 -18.18 -1.41 3.64
C SER A 186 -16.73 -1.91 3.73
N VAL A 187 -16.13 -1.84 4.92
CA VAL A 187 -14.77 -2.35 5.18
C VAL A 187 -14.71 -3.88 5.10
N ILE A 188 -15.70 -4.60 5.63
CA ILE A 188 -15.81 -6.07 5.46
C ILE A 188 -15.88 -6.43 3.97
N ARG A 189 -16.70 -5.71 3.20
CA ARG A 189 -16.89 -5.94 1.77
C ARG A 189 -15.61 -5.66 0.98
N MET A 190 -14.91 -4.57 1.30
CA MET A 190 -13.60 -4.24 0.72
C MET A 190 -12.55 -5.33 0.98
N ALA A 191 -12.49 -5.85 2.20
CA ALA A 191 -11.60 -6.95 2.56
C ALA A 191 -11.90 -8.21 1.73
N ALA A 192 -13.18 -8.59 1.65
CA ALA A 192 -13.62 -9.74 0.86
C ALA A 192 -13.27 -9.58 -0.62
N ASP A 193 -13.62 -8.44 -1.23
CA ASP A 193 -13.41 -8.16 -2.64
C ASP A 193 -11.93 -8.17 -3.00
N THR A 194 -11.07 -7.57 -2.16
CA THR A 194 -9.63 -7.54 -2.39
C THR A 194 -8.99 -8.91 -2.29
N LEU A 195 -9.33 -9.71 -1.28
CA LEU A 195 -8.78 -11.06 -1.17
C LEU A 195 -9.30 -11.98 -2.29
N ARG A 196 -10.57 -11.86 -2.69
CA ARG A 196 -11.10 -12.60 -3.85
C ARG A 196 -10.33 -12.29 -5.13
N LYS A 197 -10.07 -11.01 -5.41
CA LYS A 197 -9.23 -10.59 -6.54
C LYS A 197 -7.81 -11.15 -6.46
N ALA A 198 -7.25 -11.23 -5.25
CA ALA A 198 -5.94 -11.83 -5.00
C ALA A 198 -5.92 -13.38 -5.13
N GLY A 199 -7.07 -14.02 -5.38
CA GLY A 199 -7.20 -15.46 -5.63
C GLY A 199 -7.74 -16.29 -4.46
N TYR A 200 -8.19 -15.67 -3.38
CA TYR A 200 -8.82 -16.38 -2.27
C TYR A 200 -10.27 -16.71 -2.65
N SER A 201 -10.59 -18.00 -2.82
CA SER A 201 -11.93 -18.44 -3.25
C SER A 201 -13.03 -18.11 -2.22
N ASP A 202 -12.72 -18.27 -0.93
CA ASP A 202 -13.62 -17.94 0.18
C ASP A 202 -12.83 -17.32 1.33
N PRO A 203 -12.55 -16.00 1.28
CA PRO A 203 -11.72 -15.33 2.30
C PRO A 203 -12.39 -15.38 3.68
N ARG A 204 -11.67 -15.88 4.68
CA ARG A 204 -12.12 -15.98 6.08
C ARG A 204 -11.82 -14.66 6.79
N ILE A 205 -12.86 -13.88 7.04
CA ILE A 205 -12.77 -12.54 7.63
C ILE A 205 -13.18 -12.61 9.10
N CYS A 206 -12.42 -11.98 9.98
CA CYS A 206 -12.82 -11.81 11.37
C CYS A 206 -12.91 -10.34 11.78
N VAL A 207 -13.92 -9.98 12.56
CA VAL A 207 -14.21 -8.60 12.98
C VAL A 207 -13.99 -8.47 14.48
N CYS A 208 -13.18 -7.48 14.89
CA CYS A 208 -12.98 -7.16 16.29
C CYS A 208 -14.23 -6.50 16.91
N GLY A 209 -14.44 -6.70 18.21
CA GLY A 209 -15.27 -5.79 19.01
C GLY A 209 -14.65 -4.40 19.15
N ILE A 210 -15.46 -3.41 19.56
CA ILE A 210 -14.97 -2.10 20.00
C ILE A 210 -14.45 -2.23 21.43
N ASN A 211 -15.25 -2.87 22.29
CA ASN A 211 -14.97 -3.07 23.69
C ASN A 211 -14.10 -4.31 23.93
N PRO A 212 -13.36 -4.37 25.06
CA PRO A 212 -12.74 -5.61 25.49
C PRO A 212 -13.80 -6.71 25.60
N HIS A 213 -13.39 -7.94 25.28
CA HIS A 213 -14.28 -9.11 25.28
C HIS A 213 -15.50 -8.95 24.35
N ALA A 214 -15.44 -8.04 23.37
CA ALA A 214 -16.58 -7.68 22.52
C ALA A 214 -17.85 -7.36 23.34
N GLY A 215 -17.67 -6.62 24.43
CA GLY A 215 -18.75 -6.15 25.29
C GLY A 215 -19.21 -7.14 26.36
N GLU A 216 -18.75 -8.40 26.33
CA GLU A 216 -19.08 -9.44 27.32
C GLU A 216 -20.61 -9.52 27.62
N ASN A 217 -21.41 -9.69 26.56
CA ASN A 217 -22.88 -9.70 26.63
C ASN A 217 -23.49 -8.44 27.27
N GLY A 218 -22.88 -7.27 27.00
CA GLY A 218 -23.34 -5.97 27.50
C GLY A 218 -22.83 -5.62 28.91
N LEU A 219 -21.92 -6.41 29.49
CA LEU A 219 -21.26 -6.07 30.75
C LEU A 219 -20.25 -4.91 30.58
N PHE A 220 -19.62 -4.82 29.41
CA PHE A 220 -18.66 -3.76 29.07
C PHE A 220 -19.17 -2.96 27.88
N GLY A 221 -19.06 -1.63 27.97
CA GLY A 221 -19.57 -0.71 26.96
C GLY A 221 -21.03 -0.31 27.19
N TYR A 222 -21.61 0.28 26.16
CA TYR A 222 -22.94 0.87 26.15
C TYR A 222 -23.81 0.31 25.01
N GLY A 223 -23.47 -0.89 24.52
CA GLY A 223 -24.15 -1.55 23.40
C GLY A 223 -23.57 -1.21 22.03
N GLU A 224 -22.30 -0.78 21.96
CA GLU A 224 -21.66 -0.39 20.71
C GLU A 224 -21.52 -1.58 19.74
N GLU A 225 -21.29 -2.79 20.22
CA GLU A 225 -21.24 -3.99 19.38
C GLU A 225 -22.58 -4.22 18.67
N GLU A 226 -23.69 -4.22 19.42
CA GLU A 226 -25.04 -4.44 18.90
C GLU A 226 -25.50 -3.31 17.98
N GLU A 227 -25.18 -2.06 18.33
CA GLU A 227 -25.55 -0.89 17.53
C GLU A 227 -24.72 -0.79 16.25
N LYS A 228 -23.41 -1.01 16.32
CA LYS A 228 -22.46 -0.58 15.28
C LYS A 228 -21.83 -1.71 14.48
N ILE A 229 -21.70 -2.92 15.03
CA ILE A 229 -20.93 -4.01 14.41
C ILE A 229 -21.82 -5.17 13.98
N VAL A 230 -22.69 -5.66 14.87
CA VAL A 230 -23.54 -6.83 14.61
C VAL A 230 -24.39 -6.67 13.34
N PRO A 231 -25.06 -5.52 13.07
CA PRO A 231 -25.86 -5.37 11.85
C PRO A 231 -25.03 -5.48 10.57
N ALA A 232 -23.78 -5.01 10.61
CA ALA A 232 -22.85 -5.08 9.49
C ALA A 232 -22.39 -6.52 9.20
N VAL A 233 -22.07 -7.27 10.27
CA VAL A 233 -21.65 -8.68 10.17
C VAL A 233 -22.79 -9.54 9.64
N GLU A 234 -24.00 -9.38 10.18
CA GLU A 234 -25.17 -10.16 9.75
C GLU A 234 -25.54 -9.86 8.29
N ARG A 235 -25.46 -8.59 7.88
CA ARG A 235 -25.62 -8.22 6.46
C ARG A 235 -24.58 -8.89 5.58
N ALA A 236 -23.30 -8.86 5.95
CA ALA A 236 -22.24 -9.49 5.17
C ALA A 236 -22.42 -11.02 5.07
N LYS A 237 -22.86 -11.69 6.16
CA LYS A 237 -23.21 -13.12 6.14
C LYS A 237 -24.38 -13.41 5.19
N ALA A 238 -25.42 -12.58 5.20
CA ALA A 238 -26.56 -12.73 4.30
C ALA A 238 -26.17 -12.62 2.81
N GLU A 239 -25.07 -11.93 2.52
CA GLU A 239 -24.46 -11.82 1.19
C GLU A 239 -23.39 -12.90 0.92
N ASN A 240 -23.34 -13.96 1.73
CA ASN A 240 -22.40 -15.09 1.64
C ASN A 240 -20.93 -14.66 1.74
N ILE A 241 -20.63 -13.63 2.52
CA ILE A 241 -19.25 -13.33 2.93
C ILE A 241 -18.94 -14.20 4.15
N ASN A 242 -17.85 -14.97 4.08
CA ASN A 242 -17.36 -15.76 5.21
C ASN A 242 -16.75 -14.84 6.28
N VAL A 243 -17.62 -14.30 7.14
CA VAL A 243 -17.26 -13.36 8.20
C VAL A 243 -17.70 -13.84 9.57
N GLN A 244 -16.80 -13.71 10.55
CA GLN A 244 -17.05 -14.02 11.96
C GLN A 244 -16.79 -12.78 12.83
N GLY A 245 -17.72 -12.46 13.74
CA GLY A 245 -17.53 -11.41 14.75
C GLY A 245 -18.85 -10.80 15.24
N PRO A 246 -18.78 -9.76 16.10
CA PRO A 246 -17.55 -9.26 16.73
C PRO A 246 -16.91 -10.30 17.67
N LEU A 247 -15.58 -10.35 17.73
CA LEU A 247 -14.82 -11.19 18.67
C LEU A 247 -13.92 -10.34 19.57
N PRO A 248 -13.55 -10.83 20.77
CA PRO A 248 -12.49 -10.23 21.59
C PRO A 248 -11.21 -10.07 20.77
N ALA A 249 -10.69 -8.85 20.66
CA ALA A 249 -9.58 -8.54 19.76
C ALA A 249 -8.30 -9.35 20.10
N ASP A 250 -7.97 -9.49 21.38
CA ASP A 250 -6.83 -10.27 21.88
C ASP A 250 -6.88 -11.74 21.43
N THR A 251 -8.03 -12.40 21.63
CA THR A 251 -8.28 -13.78 21.20
C THR A 251 -8.28 -13.90 19.68
N LEU A 252 -8.88 -12.92 19.00
CA LEU A 252 -8.94 -12.86 17.55
C LEU A 252 -7.54 -12.78 16.94
N PHE A 253 -6.67 -11.87 17.43
CA PHE A 253 -5.32 -11.72 16.89
C PHE A 253 -4.47 -12.97 17.10
N PHE A 254 -4.60 -13.64 18.24
CA PHE A 254 -3.97 -14.94 18.46
C PHE A 254 -4.39 -15.98 17.40
N ARG A 255 -5.69 -16.07 17.11
CA ARG A 255 -6.24 -16.99 16.09
C ARG A 255 -5.84 -16.60 14.67
N ALA A 256 -5.82 -15.32 14.35
CA ALA A 256 -5.41 -14.82 13.04
C ALA A 256 -3.95 -15.19 12.74
N VAL A 257 -3.03 -14.97 13.70
CA VAL A 257 -1.61 -15.35 13.55
C VAL A 257 -1.42 -16.88 13.43
N ARG A 258 -2.31 -17.66 14.04
CA ARG A 258 -2.35 -19.12 13.90
C ARG A 258 -2.83 -19.60 12.51
N GLY A 259 -3.45 -18.72 11.73
CA GLY A 259 -3.96 -19.01 10.38
C GLY A 259 -5.45 -19.38 10.32
N ASP A 260 -6.21 -19.13 11.38
CA ASP A 260 -7.66 -19.38 11.41
C ASP A 260 -8.43 -18.42 10.48
N PHE A 261 -7.87 -17.23 10.23
CA PHE A 261 -8.46 -16.17 9.42
C PHE A 261 -7.45 -15.61 8.42
N ASP A 262 -7.94 -15.14 7.28
CA ASP A 262 -7.11 -14.55 6.22
C ASP A 262 -6.93 -13.04 6.41
N ILE A 263 -7.88 -12.37 7.08
CA ILE A 263 -7.83 -10.93 7.39
C ILE A 263 -8.67 -10.56 8.62
N VAL A 264 -8.14 -9.60 9.39
CA VAL A 264 -8.80 -8.98 10.55
C VAL A 264 -9.38 -7.62 10.18
N VAL A 265 -10.60 -7.33 10.60
CA VAL A 265 -11.21 -6.00 10.58
C VAL A 265 -11.09 -5.38 11.98
N ALA A 266 -10.16 -4.44 12.13
CA ALA A 266 -9.94 -3.69 13.37
C ALA A 266 -10.78 -2.41 13.40
N MET A 267 -11.34 -2.10 14.56
CA MET A 267 -12.24 -0.95 14.75
C MET A 267 -11.49 0.39 14.74
N TYR A 268 -10.29 0.42 15.30
CA TYR A 268 -9.47 1.63 15.43
C TYR A 268 -7.98 1.34 15.26
N HIS A 269 -7.21 2.40 15.02
CA HIS A 269 -5.79 2.36 14.64
C HIS A 269 -4.95 1.42 15.52
N ASP A 270 -4.85 1.71 16.82
CA ASP A 270 -3.96 0.97 17.72
C ASP A 270 -4.40 -0.48 17.96
N GLN A 271 -5.70 -0.79 17.78
CA GLN A 271 -6.22 -2.16 17.86
C GLN A 271 -5.57 -3.06 16.81
N GLY A 272 -5.35 -2.54 15.60
CA GLY A 272 -4.77 -3.29 14.49
C GLY A 272 -3.28 -3.08 14.30
N HIS A 273 -2.77 -1.86 14.54
CA HIS A 273 -1.36 -1.53 14.37
C HIS A 273 -0.47 -2.22 15.40
N GLY A 274 -0.89 -2.26 16.67
CA GLY A 274 -0.13 -2.88 17.75
C GLY A 274 0.27 -4.32 17.45
N PRO A 275 -0.69 -5.22 17.15
CA PRO A 275 -0.40 -6.61 16.82
C PRO A 275 0.52 -6.78 15.60
N ILE A 276 0.32 -6.01 14.53
CA ILE A 276 1.18 -6.10 13.34
C ILE A 276 2.60 -5.66 13.64
N LYS A 277 2.78 -4.50 14.29
CA LYS A 277 4.12 -3.94 14.51
C LYS A 277 4.93 -4.76 15.51
N VAL A 278 4.28 -5.44 16.46
CA VAL A 278 4.93 -6.43 17.35
C VAL A 278 5.46 -7.65 16.58
N LEU A 279 4.81 -8.04 15.48
CA LEU A 279 5.22 -9.20 14.66
C LEU A 279 6.29 -8.86 13.62
N GLY A 280 6.50 -7.58 13.30
CA GLY A 280 7.53 -7.14 12.37
C GLY A 280 7.48 -5.63 12.11
N LEU A 281 8.42 -4.89 12.72
CA LEU A 281 8.52 -3.43 12.57
C LEU A 281 8.73 -3.00 11.11
N GLU A 282 9.55 -3.76 10.38
CA GLU A 282 9.96 -3.51 8.98
C GLU A 282 8.91 -3.97 7.94
N ALA A 283 7.89 -4.74 8.36
CA ALA A 283 6.92 -5.35 7.45
C ALA A 283 5.60 -4.57 7.31
N GLY A 284 5.44 -3.46 8.05
CA GLY A 284 4.20 -2.70 8.13
C GLY A 284 3.95 -1.80 6.91
N VAL A 285 3.83 -2.40 5.73
CA VAL A 285 3.49 -1.72 4.48
C VAL A 285 2.04 -1.25 4.52
N ASN A 286 1.84 0.00 4.12
CA ASN A 286 0.51 0.58 3.99
C ASN A 286 -0.10 0.21 2.65
N ILE A 287 -1.30 -0.37 2.71
CA ILE A 287 -2.08 -0.75 1.53
C ILE A 287 -3.39 0.02 1.56
N THR A 288 -3.71 0.68 0.44
CA THR A 288 -5.01 1.33 0.27
C THR A 288 -5.97 0.37 -0.41
N VAL A 289 -7.05 0.01 0.28
CA VAL A 289 -8.08 -0.93 -0.17
C VAL A 289 -9.37 -0.17 -0.52
N GLY A 290 -10.12 -0.65 -1.51
CA GLY A 290 -11.34 -0.01 -2.01
C GLY A 290 -11.15 0.75 -3.32
N LEU A 291 -9.90 1.07 -3.66
CA LEU A 291 -9.54 1.55 -4.99
C LEU A 291 -9.78 0.46 -6.05
N PRO A 292 -10.03 0.84 -7.32
CA PRO A 292 -10.10 -0.13 -8.42
C PRO A 292 -8.76 -0.83 -8.70
N ILE A 293 -7.68 -0.40 -8.04
CA ILE A 293 -6.29 -0.80 -8.25
C ILE A 293 -5.64 -1.08 -6.89
N ILE A 294 -4.77 -2.10 -6.82
CA ILE A 294 -3.99 -2.37 -5.61
C ILE A 294 -2.83 -1.37 -5.55
N ARG A 295 -2.66 -0.74 -4.40
CA ARG A 295 -1.51 0.12 -4.14
C ARG A 295 -0.85 -0.20 -2.81
N THR A 296 0.45 -0.41 -2.84
CA THR A 296 1.32 -0.55 -1.67
C THR A 296 2.28 0.64 -1.57
N SER A 297 2.84 0.87 -0.38
CA SER A 297 3.75 1.97 -0.10
C SER A 297 4.76 1.59 0.96
N VAL A 298 5.97 2.10 0.80
CA VAL A 298 6.93 2.15 1.90
C VAL A 298 6.39 2.96 3.08
N ASP A 299 6.92 2.71 4.26
CA ASP A 299 6.52 3.31 5.54
C ASP A 299 7.36 4.53 5.96
N HIS A 300 8.39 4.88 5.20
CA HIS A 300 9.25 6.04 5.43
C HIS A 300 9.04 7.17 4.41
N GLY A 301 9.51 8.37 4.75
CA GLY A 301 9.44 9.55 3.89
C GLY A 301 10.59 9.64 2.87
N THR A 302 10.74 10.81 2.25
CA THR A 302 11.78 11.08 1.23
C THR A 302 13.20 11.11 1.77
N ALA A 303 13.36 11.19 3.09
CA ALA A 303 14.64 11.13 3.80
C ALA A 303 15.72 12.05 3.17
N PHE A 304 15.36 13.32 2.98
CA PHE A 304 16.20 14.34 2.33
C PHE A 304 17.58 14.51 2.98
N ASP A 305 17.69 14.27 4.28
CA ASP A 305 18.93 14.32 5.04
C ASP A 305 19.93 13.22 4.63
N ILE A 306 19.48 12.13 4.01
CA ILE A 306 20.33 11.03 3.54
C ILE A 306 20.29 10.80 2.02
N ALA A 307 19.47 11.55 1.29
CA ALA A 307 19.38 11.46 -0.16
C ALA A 307 20.75 11.73 -0.84
N GLY A 308 21.11 10.87 -1.79
CA GLY A 308 22.38 10.92 -2.51
C GLY A 308 23.58 10.39 -1.72
N LYS A 309 23.38 9.80 -0.52
CA LYS A 309 24.45 9.22 0.30
C LYS A 309 24.57 7.70 0.17
N GLY A 310 23.60 7.02 -0.44
CA GLY A 310 23.62 5.57 -0.64
C GLY A 310 23.36 4.75 0.63
N ILE A 311 22.91 5.38 1.72
CA ILE A 311 22.69 4.72 3.03
C ILE A 311 21.22 4.41 3.33
N ALA A 312 20.29 4.81 2.46
CA ALA A 312 18.87 4.48 2.62
C ALA A 312 18.65 2.96 2.46
N ASP A 313 17.85 2.39 3.34
CA ASP A 313 17.50 0.96 3.35
C ASP A 313 16.32 0.66 2.41
N GLU A 314 16.42 -0.42 1.65
CA GLU A 314 15.42 -0.82 0.65
C GLU A 314 14.38 -1.84 1.14
N LEU A 315 14.50 -2.39 2.36
CA LEU A 315 13.69 -3.51 2.83
C LEU A 315 12.20 -3.19 2.82
N SER A 316 11.82 -1.97 3.22
CA SER A 316 10.43 -1.49 3.17
C SER A 316 9.88 -1.50 1.73
N LEU A 317 10.70 -1.15 0.72
CA LEU A 317 10.28 -1.22 -0.69
C LEU A 317 10.17 -2.66 -1.18
N LYS A 318 11.12 -3.53 -0.81
CA LYS A 318 11.06 -4.96 -1.17
C LYS A 318 9.80 -5.61 -0.63
N GLU A 319 9.45 -5.31 0.62
CA GLU A 319 8.22 -5.81 1.23
C GLU A 319 6.98 -5.19 0.58
N ALA A 320 6.99 -3.91 0.23
CA ALA A 320 5.90 -3.26 -0.48
C ALA A 320 5.65 -3.89 -1.86
N VAL A 321 6.71 -4.25 -2.59
CA VAL A 321 6.62 -4.99 -3.85
C VAL A 321 6.09 -6.40 -3.60
N ARG A 322 6.63 -7.14 -2.63
CA ARG A 322 6.15 -8.50 -2.27
C ARG A 322 4.64 -8.51 -1.99
N GLN A 323 4.15 -7.53 -1.23
CA GLN A 323 2.73 -7.39 -0.93
C GLN A 323 1.90 -6.97 -2.14
N ALA A 324 2.45 -6.14 -3.03
CA ALA A 324 1.80 -5.82 -4.29
C ALA A 324 1.62 -7.07 -5.16
N VAL A 325 2.62 -7.96 -5.21
CA VAL A 325 2.53 -9.26 -5.90
C VAL A 325 1.48 -10.17 -5.27
N GLU A 326 1.48 -10.26 -3.94
CA GLU A 326 0.56 -11.11 -3.19
C GLU A 326 -0.91 -10.71 -3.44
N LEU A 327 -1.17 -9.41 -3.52
CA LEU A 327 -2.52 -8.86 -3.65
C LEU A 327 -2.92 -8.50 -5.09
N ALA A 328 -1.97 -8.53 -6.03
CA ALA A 328 -2.24 -8.28 -7.44
C ALA A 328 -3.38 -9.21 -7.93
N PRO A 329 -4.33 -8.67 -8.70
CA PRO A 329 -5.42 -9.47 -9.25
C PRO A 329 -4.88 -10.68 -10.03
N LYS A 330 -5.41 -11.87 -9.74
CA LYS A 330 -5.11 -13.07 -10.54
C LYS A 330 -5.92 -13.01 -11.84
N ARG A 331 -5.23 -13.13 -12.98
CA ARG A 331 -5.82 -13.25 -14.32
C ARG A 331 -5.99 -14.72 -14.70
#